data_AF-A0A963FCY3-F1
#
_entry.id   AF-A0A963FCY3-F1
#
_cell.length_a   1.000
_cell.length_b   1.000
_cell.length_c   1.000
_cell.angle_alpha   90.00
_cell.angle_beta   90.00
_cell.angle_gamma   90.00
#
_symmetry.space_group_name_H-M   'P 1'
#
loop_
_entity.id
_entity.type
_entity.pdbx_description
1 polymer ?
#
loop_
_entity_poly.entity_id
_entity_poly.type
_entity_poly.pdbx_seq_one_letter_code
_entity_poly.pdbx_strand_id
1 'polypeptide(L)'
;MSKYRQPILTLFLCLLLCGTVAAADSPTLKASHPDRHVVQRGDTLWDISARFLQAPWRWPEIWHVNPQIQNPHLIYPGDIIELSYVDGMPRLSLRRGSLVKLSPRIREDDLDAAIPSIPISAIQQFLSRPYVLDSGSLTASPYIVSFGEDHVIGSSNVKAYVRTLPD
;
A
#
# COMPACT_ATOMS: atom_id res chain seq x y z
N MET A 1 74.13 59.73 -6.82
CA MET A 1 73.72 59.14 -5.52
C MET A 1 72.25 58.73 -5.63
N SER A 2 71.90 57.45 -5.80
CA SER A 2 71.66 56.45 -4.73
C SER A 2 70.66 57.00 -3.70
N LYS A 3 69.42 56.51 -3.53
CA LYS A 3 69.03 55.11 -3.34
C LYS A 3 67.50 54.99 -3.46
N TYR A 4 67.05 54.08 -4.30
CA TYR A 4 65.75 53.40 -4.13
C TYR A 4 65.71 52.83 -2.71
N ARG A 5 64.86 53.36 -1.84
CA ARG A 5 64.58 52.80 -0.52
C ARG A 5 63.09 52.53 -0.39
N GLN A 6 62.79 51.24 -0.49
CA GLN A 6 61.67 50.51 0.12
C GLN A 6 60.34 50.39 -0.66
N PRO A 7 60.24 49.46 -1.62
CA PRO A 7 58.98 48.90 -2.07
C PRO A 7 58.61 47.57 -1.36
N ILE A 8 59.27 47.23 -0.24
CA ILE A 8 59.05 45.95 0.47
C ILE A 8 58.11 46.13 1.68
N LEU A 9 58.04 47.33 2.26
CA LEU A 9 57.27 47.58 3.49
C LEU A 9 55.75 47.71 3.22
N THR A 10 55.35 48.19 2.04
CA THR A 10 53.94 48.42 1.68
C THR A 10 53.19 47.18 1.20
N LEU A 11 53.89 46.13 0.77
CA LEU A 11 53.24 44.85 0.42
C LEU A 11 52.86 44.02 1.66
N PHE A 12 53.53 44.25 2.80
CA PHE A 12 53.28 43.50 4.04
C PHE A 12 52.08 44.02 4.84
N LEU A 13 51.69 45.28 4.65
CA LEU A 13 50.56 45.90 5.36
C LEU A 13 49.19 45.55 4.73
N CYS A 14 49.14 45.19 3.44
CA CYS A 14 47.90 44.80 2.77
C CYS A 14 47.50 43.34 3.05
N LEU A 15 48.47 42.48 3.43
CA LEU A 15 48.20 41.09 3.80
C LEU A 15 47.63 40.94 5.22
N LEU A 16 47.74 41.97 6.06
CA LEU A 16 47.36 41.93 7.48
C LEU A 16 45.91 42.40 7.75
N LEU A 17 45.22 42.94 6.75
CA LEU A 17 43.82 43.40 6.88
C LEU A 17 42.78 42.44 6.28
N CYS A 18 43.20 41.38 5.59
CA CYS A 18 42.30 40.46 4.86
C CYS A 18 42.12 39.09 5.56
N GLY A 19 42.46 39.02 6.84
CA GLY A 19 42.46 37.79 7.63
C GLY A 19 41.30 37.68 8.62
N THR A 20 40.07 38.07 8.25
CA THR A 20 38.90 37.62 9.02
C THR A 20 38.63 36.18 8.64
N VAL A 21 39.20 35.24 9.41
CA VAL A 21 38.80 33.85 9.38
C VAL A 21 37.31 33.83 9.74
N ALA A 22 36.45 33.63 8.75
CA ALA A 22 35.06 33.28 9.00
C ALA A 22 35.08 31.96 9.77
N ALA A 23 34.80 32.02 11.07
CA ALA A 23 34.58 30.82 11.85
C ALA A 23 33.43 30.05 11.18
N ALA A 24 33.74 28.84 10.67
CA ALA A 24 32.73 27.98 10.10
C ALA A 24 31.77 27.58 11.21
N ASP A 25 30.61 28.23 11.26
CA ASP A 25 29.54 27.88 12.19
C ASP A 25 29.15 26.44 11.91
N SER A 26 29.35 25.55 12.88
CA SER A 26 29.08 24.12 12.70
C SER A 26 27.59 23.86 12.90
N PRO A 27 26.97 22.95 12.13
CA PRO A 27 25.57 22.63 12.28
C PRO A 27 25.26 22.12 13.70
N THR A 28 24.48 22.90 14.44
CA THR A 28 24.15 22.64 15.85
C THR A 28 23.11 21.54 15.98
N LEU A 29 23.45 20.51 16.76
CA LEU A 29 22.53 19.42 17.10
C LEU A 29 21.56 19.83 18.23
N LYS A 30 20.39 19.19 18.25
CA LYS A 30 19.44 19.31 19.37
C LYS A 30 19.94 18.52 20.57
N ALA A 31 19.83 19.07 21.79
CA ALA A 31 20.24 18.36 23.00
C ALA A 31 19.53 17.01 23.21
N SER A 32 18.34 16.84 22.63
CA SER A 32 17.52 15.63 22.69
C SER A 32 17.47 14.89 21.35
N HIS A 33 18.50 14.98 20.51
CA HIS A 33 18.51 14.26 19.23
C HIS A 33 18.54 12.74 19.48
N PRO A 34 17.87 11.93 18.64
CA PRO A 34 18.07 10.49 18.67
C PRO A 34 19.43 10.12 18.05
N ASP A 35 19.94 8.91 18.33
CA ASP A 35 21.13 8.37 17.64
C ASP A 35 20.79 7.82 16.25
N ARG A 36 19.58 7.24 16.11
CA ARG A 36 19.07 6.69 14.86
C ARG A 36 17.57 6.93 14.70
N HIS A 37 17.12 7.03 13.45
CA HIS A 37 15.71 7.13 13.08
C HIS A 37 15.38 6.09 11.99
N VAL A 38 14.31 5.34 12.19
CA VAL A 38 13.77 4.43 11.16
C VAL A 38 12.77 5.22 10.33
N VAL A 39 13.05 5.34 9.04
CA VAL A 39 12.20 6.06 8.08
C VAL A 39 10.83 5.41 8.03
N GLN A 40 9.79 6.22 8.21
CA GLN A 40 8.39 5.80 8.10
C GLN A 40 7.77 6.34 6.82
N ARG A 41 6.61 5.79 6.45
CA ARG A 41 5.86 6.28 5.28
C ARG A 41 5.46 7.73 5.51
N GLY A 42 5.89 8.61 4.61
CA GLY A 42 5.61 10.05 4.66
C GLY A 42 6.73 10.90 5.25
N ASP A 43 7.78 10.28 5.83
CA ASP A 43 8.94 11.02 6.28
C ASP A 43 9.73 11.59 5.09
N THR A 44 10.19 12.83 5.22
CA THR A 44 11.18 13.42 4.33
C THR A 44 12.52 13.59 5.03
N LEU A 45 13.61 13.69 4.26
CA LEU A 45 14.93 13.92 4.85
C LEU A 45 14.98 15.24 5.64
N TRP A 46 14.20 16.24 5.23
CA TRP A 46 14.07 17.50 5.94
C TRP A 46 13.37 17.34 7.30
N ASP A 47 12.24 16.61 7.35
CA ASP A 47 11.51 16.33 8.58
C ASP A 47 12.34 15.51 9.57
N ILE A 48 13.06 14.51 9.05
CA ILE A 48 13.98 13.69 9.84
C ILE A 48 15.09 14.57 10.39
N SER A 49 15.70 15.41 9.56
CA SER A 49 16.78 16.31 9.98
C SER A 49 16.34 17.30 11.04
N ALA A 50 15.07 17.70 11.05
CA ALA A 50 14.50 18.51 12.12
C ALA A 50 14.51 17.82 13.49
N ARG A 51 14.67 16.50 13.56
CA ARG A 51 14.82 15.74 14.82
C ARG A 51 16.26 15.78 15.34
N PHE A 52 17.24 15.87 14.44
CA PHE A 52 18.66 15.87 14.80
C PHE A 52 19.24 17.28 14.97
N LEU A 53 18.86 18.22 14.10
CA LEU A 53 19.41 19.57 14.00
C LEU A 53 18.51 20.63 14.62
N GLN A 54 19.11 21.67 15.18
CA GLN A 54 18.37 22.90 15.56
C GLN A 54 17.85 23.65 14.31
N ALA A 55 18.66 23.65 13.25
CA ALA A 55 18.35 24.27 11.96
C ALA A 55 18.19 23.19 10.87
N PRO A 56 16.96 22.71 10.60
CA PRO A 56 16.73 21.55 9.73
C PRO A 56 17.26 21.74 8.31
N TRP A 57 17.24 22.96 7.76
CA TRP A 57 17.71 23.27 6.41
C TRP A 57 19.22 23.08 6.21
N ARG A 58 19.99 22.95 7.29
CA ARG A 58 21.44 22.68 7.25
C ARG A 58 21.78 21.20 7.09
N TRP A 59 20.77 20.34 6.91
CA TRP A 59 20.97 18.92 6.66
C TRP A 59 21.95 18.60 5.52
N PRO A 60 22.06 19.37 4.41
CA PRO A 60 23.01 19.08 3.35
C PRO A 60 24.47 19.16 3.82
N GLU A 61 24.75 19.91 4.88
CA GLU A 61 26.10 20.09 5.43
C GLU A 61 26.58 18.86 6.22
N ILE A 62 25.65 18.18 6.90
CA ILE A 62 25.95 16.97 7.68
C ILE A 62 25.62 15.68 6.93
N TRP A 63 24.93 15.76 5.80
CA TRP A 63 24.60 14.59 4.99
C TRP A 63 25.89 14.00 4.41
N HIS A 64 26.29 12.85 4.94
CA HIS A 64 27.46 12.17 4.43
C HIS A 64 27.20 11.63 3.03
N VAL A 65 28.26 11.45 2.25
CA VAL A 65 28.15 10.87 0.92
C VAL A 65 27.64 9.43 1.06
N ASN A 66 26.43 9.21 0.58
CA ASN A 66 25.79 7.90 0.53
C ASN A 66 25.79 7.46 -0.94
N PRO A 67 26.87 6.81 -1.44
CA PRO A 67 27.01 6.49 -2.87
C PRO A 67 25.88 5.61 -3.42
N GLN A 68 25.20 4.85 -2.55
CA GLN A 68 23.98 4.10 -2.86
C GLN A 68 22.77 4.99 -3.23
N ILE A 69 22.85 6.30 -3.04
CA ILE A 69 21.78 7.25 -3.28
C ILE A 69 22.28 8.40 -4.14
N GLN A 70 21.78 8.44 -5.38
CA GLN A 70 22.06 9.53 -6.30
C GLN A 70 21.25 10.80 -5.96
N ASN A 71 20.05 10.63 -5.39
CA ASN A 71 19.19 11.73 -4.96
C ASN A 71 18.86 11.57 -3.46
N PRO A 72 19.34 12.48 -2.58
CA PRO A 72 19.12 12.40 -1.12
C PRO A 72 17.66 12.25 -0.68
N HIS A 73 16.70 12.63 -1.53
CA HIS A 73 15.28 12.46 -1.26
C HIS A 73 14.77 11.01 -1.45
N LEU A 74 15.56 10.09 -2.01
CA LEU A 74 15.21 8.68 -2.24
C LEU A 74 15.44 7.79 -1.00
N ILE A 75 14.83 8.19 0.11
CA ILE A 75 14.71 7.39 1.32
C ILE A 75 13.41 6.59 1.29
N TYR A 76 13.45 5.34 1.77
CA TYR A 76 12.29 4.46 1.78
C TYR A 76 11.92 4.02 3.20
N PRO A 77 10.64 3.71 3.46
CA PRO A 77 10.22 3.14 4.73
C PRO A 77 11.06 1.91 5.10
N GLY A 78 11.57 1.89 6.33
CA GLY A 78 12.47 0.85 6.83
C GLY A 78 13.97 1.17 6.68
N ASP A 79 14.35 2.21 5.93
CA ASP A 79 15.71 2.73 5.96
C ASP A 79 16.04 3.31 7.35
N ILE A 80 17.33 3.30 7.72
CA ILE A 80 17.81 3.80 9.01
C ILE A 80 18.75 4.97 8.77
N ILE A 81 18.39 6.13 9.30
CA ILE A 81 19.24 7.33 9.34
C ILE A 81 19.98 7.31 10.68
N GLU A 82 21.31 7.33 10.65
CA GLU A 82 22.16 7.23 11.83
C GLU A 82 23.09 8.45 11.94
N LEU A 83 23.13 9.05 13.12
CA LEU A 83 24.07 10.10 13.46
C LEU A 83 25.40 9.48 13.88
N SER A 84 26.48 9.87 13.21
CA SER A 84 27.84 9.44 13.50
C SER A 84 28.76 10.66 13.60
N TYR A 85 29.90 10.50 14.27
CA TYR A 85 30.94 11.52 14.34
C TYR A 85 32.14 11.07 13.53
N VAL A 86 32.52 11.86 12.53
CA VAL A 86 33.72 11.62 11.71
C VAL A 86 34.62 12.83 11.88
N ASP A 87 35.83 12.62 12.39
CA ASP A 87 36.80 13.69 12.70
C ASP A 87 36.23 14.78 13.63
N GLY A 88 35.39 14.37 14.59
CA GLY A 88 34.73 15.28 15.54
C GLY A 88 33.54 16.05 14.97
N MET A 89 33.22 15.90 13.67
CA MET A 89 32.07 16.54 13.04
C MET A 89 30.86 15.60 12.98
N PRO A 90 29.65 16.08 13.30
CA PRO A 90 28.43 15.28 13.18
C PRO A 90 28.08 15.03 11.72
N ARG A 91 27.72 13.79 11.40
CA ARG A 91 27.33 13.35 10.06
C ARG A 91 26.13 12.41 10.11
N LEU A 92 25.17 12.62 9.20
CA LEU A 92 24.06 11.71 8.96
C LEU A 92 24.46 10.72 7.86
N SER A 93 24.31 9.44 8.16
CA SER A 93 24.52 8.34 7.23
C SER A 93 23.21 7.58 7.04
N LEU A 94 23.01 7.01 5.84
CA LEU A 94 21.87 6.15 5.58
C LEU A 94 22.32 4.69 5.48
N ARG A 95 21.73 3.86 6.31
CA ARG A 95 21.76 2.41 6.16
C ARG A 95 20.46 1.96 5.51
N ARG A 96 20.54 1.34 4.33
CA ARG A 96 19.37 0.78 3.65
C ARG A 96 18.72 -0.29 4.51
N GLY A 97 17.41 -0.18 4.68
CA GLY A 97 16.61 -1.21 5.32
C GLY A 97 16.61 -2.48 4.49
N SER A 98 16.35 -3.63 5.12
CA SER A 98 16.00 -4.81 4.35
C SER A 98 14.71 -4.50 3.59
N LEU A 99 14.77 -4.50 2.26
CA LEU A 99 13.60 -4.28 1.42
C LEU A 99 12.62 -5.43 1.69
N VAL A 100 11.62 -5.20 2.54
CA VAL A 100 10.51 -6.13 2.68
C VAL A 100 9.65 -5.97 1.43
N LYS A 101 10.03 -6.69 0.38
CA LYS A 101 9.27 -6.74 -0.87
C LYS A 101 7.94 -7.42 -0.58
N LEU A 102 6.90 -6.62 -0.36
CA LEU A 102 5.52 -7.09 -0.31
C LEU A 102 5.12 -7.48 -1.73
N SER A 103 5.18 -8.78 -2.03
CA SER A 103 4.55 -9.35 -3.21
C SER A 103 3.19 -9.93 -2.82
N PRO A 104 2.17 -9.87 -3.69
CA PRO A 104 0.97 -10.68 -3.52
C PRO A 104 1.37 -12.12 -3.26
N ARG A 105 0.88 -12.71 -2.17
CA ARG A 105 1.08 -14.13 -1.86
C ARG A 105 -0.31 -14.76 -1.84
N ILE A 106 -0.46 -15.87 -2.56
CA ILE A 106 -1.65 -16.72 -2.45
C ILE A 106 -1.73 -17.17 -0.99
N ARG A 107 -2.84 -16.84 -0.34
CA ARG A 107 -3.13 -17.38 0.99
C ARG A 107 -3.79 -18.73 0.76
N GLU A 108 -3.03 -19.80 1.03
CA GLU A 108 -3.58 -21.14 1.11
C GLU A 108 -4.10 -21.28 2.55
N ASP A 109 -5.42 -21.19 2.71
CA ASP A 109 -6.08 -21.69 3.91
C ASP A 109 -6.40 -23.17 3.63
N ASP A 110 -5.95 -24.08 4.50
CA ASP A 110 -6.25 -25.50 4.36
C ASP A 110 -7.77 -25.71 4.35
N LEU A 111 -8.30 -26.36 3.31
CA LEU A 111 -9.69 -26.79 3.28
C LEU A 111 -9.84 -27.97 4.26
N ASP A 112 -9.93 -27.68 5.55
CA ASP A 112 -10.22 -28.68 6.59
C ASP A 112 -11.62 -29.29 6.41
N ALA A 113 -12.50 -28.61 5.67
CA ALA A 113 -13.87 -29.01 5.44
C ALA A 113 -14.06 -29.59 4.03
N ALA A 114 -14.54 -30.83 3.96
CA ALA A 114 -15.13 -31.36 2.74
C ALA A 114 -16.21 -30.39 2.23
N ILE A 115 -16.27 -30.18 0.91
CA ILE A 115 -17.34 -29.39 0.29
C ILE A 115 -18.68 -29.97 0.78
N PRO A 116 -19.52 -29.20 1.50
CA PRO A 116 -20.77 -29.72 2.01
C PRO A 116 -21.66 -30.10 0.83
N SER A 117 -22.27 -31.28 0.90
CA SER A 117 -23.30 -31.66 -0.07
C SER A 117 -24.39 -30.59 -0.08
N ILE A 118 -24.79 -30.14 -1.27
CA ILE A 118 -25.90 -29.20 -1.42
C ILE A 118 -27.15 -29.85 -0.80
N PRO A 119 -27.81 -29.21 0.19
CA PRO A 119 -28.99 -29.80 0.82
C PRO A 119 -30.13 -29.91 -0.21
N ILE A 120 -30.86 -31.03 -0.17
CA ILE A 120 -31.94 -31.31 -1.13
C ILE A 120 -33.01 -30.19 -1.16
N SER A 121 -33.24 -29.54 -0.02
CA SER A 121 -34.17 -28.41 0.12
C SER A 121 -33.78 -27.20 -0.71
N ALA A 122 -32.48 -26.95 -0.92
CA ALA A 122 -31.99 -25.81 -1.71
C ALA A 122 -32.21 -26.01 -3.22
N ILE A 123 -32.28 -27.25 -3.69
CA ILE A 123 -32.44 -27.58 -5.12
C ILE A 123 -33.84 -28.07 -5.47
N GLN A 124 -34.73 -28.27 -4.49
CA GLN A 124 -36.04 -28.86 -4.68
C GLN A 124 -36.91 -28.14 -5.72
N GLN A 125 -36.81 -26.81 -5.83
CA GLN A 125 -37.54 -26.01 -6.82
C GLN A 125 -37.01 -26.16 -8.26
N PHE A 126 -35.77 -26.62 -8.42
CA PHE A 126 -35.12 -26.84 -9.71
C PHE A 126 -35.18 -28.31 -10.16
N LEU A 127 -35.51 -29.21 -9.24
CA LEU A 127 -35.76 -30.61 -9.55
C LEU A 127 -37.14 -30.73 -10.20
N SER A 128 -37.17 -30.87 -11.52
CA SER A 128 -38.34 -31.39 -12.20
C SER A 128 -38.61 -32.80 -11.67
N ARG A 129 -39.85 -33.09 -11.28
CA ARG A 129 -40.31 -34.47 -11.04
C ARG A 129 -40.82 -35.01 -12.38
N PRO A 130 -40.00 -35.65 -13.22
CA PRO A 130 -40.51 -36.25 -14.44
C PRO A 130 -41.49 -37.36 -14.04
N TYR A 131 -42.76 -37.19 -14.39
CA TYR A 131 -43.74 -38.25 -14.27
C TYR A 131 -43.67 -39.08 -15.55
N VAL A 132 -43.10 -40.28 -15.46
CA VAL A 132 -43.00 -41.21 -16.59
C VAL A 132 -44.30 -42.00 -16.67
N LEU A 133 -45.12 -41.71 -17.67
CA LEU A 133 -46.35 -42.43 -17.98
C LEU A 133 -46.10 -43.40 -19.13
N ASP A 134 -46.72 -44.58 -19.06
CA ASP A 134 -46.85 -45.43 -20.23
C ASP A 134 -47.92 -44.87 -21.20
N SER A 135 -47.85 -45.27 -22.47
CA SER A 135 -48.80 -44.82 -23.49
C SER A 135 -50.24 -45.25 -23.19
N GLY A 136 -50.42 -46.38 -22.50
CA GLY A 136 -51.71 -46.91 -22.07
C GLY A 136 -52.38 -46.05 -20.99
N SER A 137 -51.66 -45.73 -19.91
CA SER A 137 -52.19 -44.91 -18.82
C SER A 137 -52.39 -43.46 -19.24
N LEU A 138 -51.57 -42.93 -20.16
CA LEU A 138 -51.81 -41.61 -20.73
C LEU A 138 -53.13 -41.55 -21.50
N THR A 139 -53.43 -42.59 -22.28
CA THR A 139 -54.68 -42.67 -23.07
C THR A 139 -55.91 -42.88 -22.19
N ALA A 140 -55.76 -43.59 -21.07
CA ALA A 140 -56.81 -43.81 -20.08
C ALA A 140 -56.98 -42.64 -19.08
N SER A 141 -56.09 -41.65 -19.10
CA SER A 141 -56.15 -40.55 -18.14
C SER A 141 -57.31 -39.61 -18.44
N PRO A 142 -58.07 -39.17 -17.42
CA PRO A 142 -59.05 -38.11 -17.57
C PRO A 142 -58.39 -36.83 -18.08
N TYR A 143 -59.08 -36.09 -18.94
CA TYR A 143 -58.65 -34.76 -19.36
C TYR A 143 -59.81 -33.79 -19.37
N ILE A 144 -59.46 -32.52 -19.14
CA ILE A 144 -60.39 -31.40 -19.15
C ILE A 144 -60.72 -31.09 -20.61
N VAL A 145 -62.01 -31.09 -20.94
CA VAL A 145 -62.52 -30.75 -22.27
C VAL A 145 -62.74 -29.25 -22.39
N SER A 146 -63.30 -28.64 -21.33
CA SER A 146 -63.61 -27.21 -21.31
C SER A 146 -63.81 -26.72 -19.88
N PHE A 147 -63.65 -25.41 -19.68
CA PHE A 147 -64.09 -24.71 -18.49
C PHE A 147 -65.40 -23.96 -18.79
N GLY A 148 -66.30 -23.87 -17.81
CA GLY A 148 -67.60 -23.22 -17.97
C GLY A 148 -67.47 -21.73 -18.26
N GLU A 149 -68.51 -21.15 -18.87
CA GLU A 149 -68.60 -19.71 -19.17
C GLU A 149 -67.49 -19.20 -20.10
N ASP A 150 -67.08 -20.02 -21.08
CA ASP A 150 -66.06 -19.72 -22.10
C ASP A 150 -64.69 -19.31 -21.55
N HIS A 151 -64.38 -19.72 -20.32
CA HIS A 151 -63.07 -19.48 -19.73
C HIS A 151 -61.99 -20.34 -20.38
N VAL A 152 -60.90 -19.70 -20.79
CA VAL A 152 -59.72 -20.39 -21.33
C VAL A 152 -58.76 -20.83 -20.20
N ILE A 153 -58.84 -20.19 -19.03
CA ILE A 153 -58.00 -20.47 -17.87
C ILE A 153 -58.88 -20.90 -16.69
N GLY A 154 -58.56 -22.04 -16.08
CA GLY A 154 -59.24 -22.53 -14.89
C GLY A 154 -58.78 -21.83 -13.61
N SER A 155 -59.72 -21.60 -12.69
CA SER A 155 -59.46 -21.11 -11.32
C SER A 155 -60.32 -21.88 -10.32
N SER A 156 -60.06 -21.73 -9.02
CA SER A 156 -60.65 -22.53 -7.93
C SER A 156 -62.17 -22.44 -7.77
N ASN A 157 -62.86 -21.59 -8.55
CA ASN A 157 -64.32 -21.45 -8.55
C ASN A 157 -64.96 -21.64 -9.95
N VAL A 158 -64.23 -22.17 -10.93
CA VAL A 158 -64.74 -22.38 -12.29
C VAL A 158 -65.13 -23.84 -12.48
N LYS A 159 -66.34 -24.08 -12.99
CA LYS A 159 -66.80 -25.44 -13.35
C LYS A 159 -65.93 -25.98 -14.49
N ALA A 160 -65.39 -27.19 -14.33
CA ALA A 160 -64.64 -27.87 -15.38
C ALA A 160 -65.43 -29.09 -15.88
N TYR A 161 -65.43 -29.29 -17.19
CA TYR A 161 -65.98 -30.48 -17.83
C TYR A 161 -64.84 -31.44 -18.14
N VAL A 162 -64.92 -32.64 -17.60
CA VAL A 162 -63.90 -33.69 -17.75
C VAL A 162 -64.49 -34.81 -18.59
N ARG A 163 -63.71 -35.31 -19.56
CA ARG A 163 -64.04 -36.53 -20.30
C ARG A 163 -63.22 -37.67 -19.70
N THR A 164 -63.85 -38.84 -19.62
CA THR A 164 -63.36 -40.08 -18.98
C THR A 164 -63.27 -40.04 -17.45
N LEU A 165 -64.39 -40.41 -16.81
CA LEU A 165 -64.38 -41.17 -15.56
C LEU A 165 -65.17 -42.45 -15.88
N PRO A 166 -64.57 -43.64 -15.91
CA PRO A 166 -65.38 -44.84 -15.76
C PRO A 166 -66.07 -44.81 -14.40
N ASP A 167 -67.34 -45.21 -14.33
CA ASP A 167 -68.10 -45.36 -13.08
C ASP A 167 -67.43 -46.35 -12.13
#